data_AF-A0A371PN43-F1
#
_entry.id   AF-A0A371PN43-F1
#
_cell.length_a   1.000
_cell.length_b   1.000
_cell.length_c   1.000
_cell.angle_alpha   90.00
_cell.angle_beta   90.00
_cell.angle_gamma   90.00
#
_symmetry.space_group_name_H-M   'P 1'
#
loop_
_entity.id
_entity.type
_entity.pdbx_description
1 polymer ?
#
loop_
_entity_poly.entity_id
_entity_poly.type
_entity_poly.pdbx_seq_one_letter_code
_entity_poly.pdbx_strand_id
1 'polypeptide(L)'
;MKTASSENNGHRTQRCHFPLSNRVPQIRSYINRKNQDKAVDGMENKDALTEVEERLRSTKDRRMYGQLQTVRLRLRIMGTPVKETAGILCRSEKTIRSYIRTYETERLTALHMRFSPQRSTRLTPEQREKLKQVIVNQVPAEVGFTAKFNWTLQLIADYIERTYGHRYSLRGVSKVMKRMNLSFDETFPALKRVETGEIAPLLLKMKV
;
A
#
# COMPACT_ATOMS: atom_id res chain seq x y z
N MET A 1 1.52 -37.64 -66.18
CA MET A 1 0.07 -37.94 -66.02
C MET A 1 -0.07 -39.27 -65.28
N LYS A 2 -1.02 -39.34 -64.34
CA LYS A 2 -1.46 -40.46 -63.47
C LYS A 2 -0.81 -40.60 -62.06
N THR A 3 -1.35 -39.78 -61.16
CA THR A 3 -1.93 -40.03 -59.81
C THR A 3 -1.74 -41.37 -59.06
N ALA A 4 -1.27 -41.23 -57.81
CA ALA A 4 -1.80 -41.64 -56.49
C ALA A 4 -2.32 -43.07 -56.18
N SER A 5 -1.78 -43.64 -55.08
CA SER A 5 -2.45 -44.27 -53.91
C SER A 5 -1.65 -45.49 -53.40
N SER A 6 -1.01 -45.39 -52.24
CA SER A 6 -1.45 -45.92 -50.94
C SER A 6 -1.17 -47.41 -50.75
N GLU A 7 -0.20 -47.73 -49.88
CA GLU A 7 -0.34 -48.85 -48.96
C GLU A 7 0.39 -48.59 -47.64
N ASN A 8 -0.43 -48.48 -46.59
CA ASN A 8 -0.07 -48.43 -45.18
C ASN A 8 0.64 -49.72 -44.76
N ASN A 9 1.71 -49.64 -43.95
CA ASN A 9 1.96 -50.68 -42.96
C ASN A 9 2.76 -50.20 -41.74
N GLY A 10 1.99 -49.87 -40.69
CA GLY A 10 2.24 -50.25 -39.30
C GLY A 10 3.64 -50.08 -38.71
N HIS A 11 3.93 -48.88 -38.19
CA HIS A 11 4.92 -48.76 -37.12
C HIS A 11 4.38 -49.43 -35.84
N ARG A 12 4.75 -50.69 -35.70
CA ARG A 12 4.68 -51.52 -34.50
C ARG A 12 5.28 -50.74 -33.32
N THR A 13 4.44 -50.16 -32.47
CA THR A 13 4.87 -49.68 -31.15
C THR A 13 5.39 -50.89 -30.40
N GLN A 14 6.71 -51.00 -30.22
CA GLN A 14 7.29 -51.97 -29.32
C GLN A 14 6.74 -51.68 -27.92
N ARG A 15 5.84 -52.54 -27.44
CA ARG A 15 5.49 -52.60 -26.02
C ARG A 15 6.77 -52.97 -25.29
N CYS A 16 7.42 -51.99 -24.68
CA CYS A 16 8.43 -52.23 -23.67
C CYS A 16 7.78 -53.05 -22.56
N HIS A 17 8.04 -54.35 -22.53
CA HIS A 17 7.59 -55.24 -21.46
C HIS A 17 8.46 -54.94 -20.24
N PHE A 18 8.00 -54.02 -19.39
CA PHE A 18 8.64 -53.71 -18.11
C PHE A 18 8.25 -54.80 -17.10
N PRO A 19 9.20 -55.56 -16.52
CA PRO A 19 8.89 -56.65 -15.60
C PRO A 19 8.15 -56.13 -14.37
N LEU A 20 7.01 -56.77 -14.06
CA LEU A 20 6.06 -56.31 -13.04
C LEU A 20 6.44 -56.68 -11.59
N SER A 21 7.59 -57.32 -11.33
CA SER A 21 7.87 -57.88 -9.99
C SER A 21 8.51 -56.92 -8.97
N ASN A 22 8.93 -55.71 -9.35
CA ASN A 22 9.58 -54.75 -8.43
C ASN A 22 8.87 -53.39 -8.27
N ARG A 23 7.62 -53.23 -8.75
CA ARG A 23 6.89 -51.92 -8.71
C ARG A 23 6.09 -51.65 -7.44
N VAL A 24 5.72 -52.67 -6.67
CA VAL A 24 4.81 -52.52 -5.51
C VAL A 24 5.44 -51.76 -4.31
N PRO A 25 6.71 -51.99 -3.94
CA PRO A 25 7.34 -51.25 -2.83
C PRO A 25 7.54 -49.75 -3.11
N GLN A 26 7.83 -49.40 -4.37
CA GLN A 26 8.06 -48.01 -4.80
C GLN A 26 6.75 -47.19 -4.90
N ILE A 27 5.63 -47.83 -5.28
CA ILE A 27 4.32 -47.17 -5.31
C ILE A 27 3.80 -46.95 -3.87
N ARG A 28 3.97 -47.93 -2.99
CA ARG A 28 3.53 -47.83 -1.59
C ARG A 28 4.33 -46.77 -0.81
N SER A 29 5.65 -46.69 -1.04
CA SER A 29 6.49 -45.63 -0.45
C SER A 29 6.14 -44.24 -0.99
N TYR A 30 5.83 -44.11 -2.30
CA TYR A 30 5.35 -42.87 -2.91
C TYR A 30 3.99 -42.43 -2.35
N ILE A 31 3.02 -43.34 -2.25
CA ILE A 31 1.70 -43.06 -1.68
C ILE A 31 1.82 -42.67 -0.21
N ASN A 32 2.65 -43.36 0.58
CA ASN A 32 2.90 -43.01 1.98
C ASN A 32 3.56 -41.63 2.11
N ARG A 33 4.54 -41.30 1.25
CA ARG A 33 5.16 -39.97 1.22
C ARG A 33 4.14 -38.89 0.85
N LYS A 34 3.31 -39.11 -0.19
CA LYS A 34 2.22 -38.19 -0.55
C LYS A 34 1.17 -38.04 0.54
N ASN A 35 0.89 -39.10 1.31
CA ASN A 35 -0.02 -39.04 2.45
C ASN A 35 0.61 -38.31 3.63
N GLN A 36 1.92 -38.47 3.86
CA GLN A 36 2.68 -37.67 4.83
C GLN A 36 2.69 -36.19 4.43
N ASP A 37 3.01 -35.87 3.17
CA ASP A 37 2.99 -34.49 2.65
C ASP A 37 1.61 -33.85 2.82
N LYS A 38 0.53 -34.58 2.51
CA LYS A 38 -0.86 -34.13 2.73
C LYS A 38 -1.22 -33.96 4.21
N ALA A 39 -0.68 -34.79 5.09
CA ALA A 39 -0.91 -34.69 6.53
C ALA A 39 -0.16 -33.49 7.14
N VAL A 40 1.06 -33.21 6.65
CA VAL A 40 1.86 -32.04 7.02
C VAL A 40 1.19 -30.76 6.51
N ASP A 41 0.77 -30.71 5.25
CA ASP A 41 -0.02 -29.62 4.67
C ASP A 41 -1.35 -29.43 5.44
N GLY A 42 -2.01 -30.53 5.83
CA GLY A 42 -3.21 -30.48 6.67
C GLY A 42 -2.98 -29.98 8.10
N MET A 43 -1.78 -30.13 8.66
CA MET A 43 -1.41 -29.64 10.00
C MET A 43 -0.98 -28.17 9.97
N GLU A 44 -0.18 -27.77 8.98
CA GLU A 44 0.19 -26.38 8.72
C GLU A 44 -1.05 -25.49 8.46
N ASN A 45 -2.06 -26.02 7.77
CA ASN A 45 -3.31 -25.32 7.54
C ASN A 45 -4.16 -25.12 8.82
N LYS A 46 -4.00 -25.96 9.86
CA LYS A 46 -4.72 -25.81 11.14
C LYS A 46 -4.10 -24.73 12.02
N ASP A 47 -2.78 -24.67 12.08
CA ASP A 47 -2.07 -23.62 12.82
C ASP A 47 -2.32 -22.26 12.16
N ALA A 48 -2.22 -22.20 10.83
CA ALA A 48 -2.56 -21.02 10.04
C ALA A 48 -4.01 -20.57 10.23
N LEU A 49 -4.96 -21.51 10.33
CA LEU A 49 -6.37 -21.21 10.60
C LEU A 49 -6.55 -20.59 11.99
N THR A 50 -5.89 -21.13 13.00
CA THR A 50 -5.94 -20.63 14.38
C THR A 50 -5.44 -19.19 14.47
N GLU A 51 -4.32 -18.91 13.80
CA GLU A 51 -3.71 -17.58 13.70
C GLU A 51 -4.68 -16.55 13.06
N VAL A 52 -5.33 -16.94 11.96
CA VAL A 52 -6.31 -16.09 11.25
C VAL A 52 -7.55 -15.84 12.12
N GLU A 53 -8.01 -16.82 12.89
CA GLU A 53 -9.16 -16.69 13.78
C GLU A 53 -8.87 -15.77 14.98
N GLU A 54 -7.69 -15.88 15.58
CA GLU A 54 -7.22 -14.93 16.60
C GLU A 54 -7.17 -13.51 16.07
N ARG A 55 -6.65 -13.34 14.85
CA ARG A 55 -6.59 -12.03 14.21
C ARG A 55 -7.99 -11.49 13.91
N LEU A 56 -8.94 -12.33 13.52
CA LEU A 56 -10.33 -11.94 13.33
C LEU A 56 -10.99 -11.46 14.62
N ARG A 57 -10.73 -12.13 15.75
CA ARG A 57 -11.27 -11.73 17.07
C ARG A 57 -10.78 -10.35 17.51
N SER A 58 -9.52 -10.01 17.20
CA SER A 58 -8.92 -8.72 17.59
C SER A 58 -9.17 -7.57 16.63
N THR A 59 -9.60 -7.86 15.39
CA THR A 59 -9.71 -6.85 14.32
C THR A 59 -11.01 -6.05 14.38
N LYS A 60 -10.89 -4.73 14.48
CA LYS A 60 -12.04 -3.79 14.37
C LYS A 60 -12.24 -3.20 12.97
N ASP A 61 -11.24 -3.30 12.08
CA ASP A 61 -11.32 -2.75 10.72
C ASP A 61 -12.17 -3.66 9.81
N ARG A 62 -13.25 -3.09 9.26
CA ARG A 62 -14.18 -3.78 8.33
C ARG A 62 -13.49 -4.33 7.09
N ARG A 63 -12.49 -3.63 6.54
CA ARG A 63 -11.79 -4.09 5.32
C ARG A 63 -10.85 -5.25 5.62
N MET A 64 -10.07 -5.14 6.70
CA MET A 64 -9.20 -6.22 7.17
C MET A 64 -10.01 -7.46 7.56
N TYR A 65 -11.17 -7.26 8.19
CA TYR A 65 -12.11 -8.34 8.47
C TYR A 65 -12.51 -9.11 7.20
N GLY A 66 -12.88 -8.42 6.12
CA GLY A 66 -13.23 -9.08 4.85
C GLY A 66 -12.07 -9.86 4.21
N GLN A 67 -10.83 -9.37 4.36
CA GLN A 67 -9.63 -10.08 3.89
C GLN A 67 -9.37 -11.35 4.69
N LEU A 68 -9.37 -11.26 6.01
CA LEU A 68 -9.18 -12.40 6.90
C LEU A 68 -10.28 -13.45 6.74
N GLN A 69 -11.53 -13.01 6.51
CA GLN A 69 -12.64 -13.91 6.22
C GLN A 69 -12.44 -14.72 4.93
N THR A 70 -11.87 -14.09 3.91
CA THR A 70 -11.54 -14.76 2.64
C THR A 70 -10.51 -15.87 2.87
N VAL A 71 -9.44 -15.55 3.62
CA VAL A 71 -8.37 -16.50 3.95
C VAL A 71 -8.91 -17.64 4.81
N ARG A 72 -9.71 -17.33 5.84
CA ARG A 72 -10.36 -18.33 6.70
C ARG A 72 -11.20 -19.34 5.91
N LEU A 73 -12.02 -18.86 4.96
CA LEU A 73 -12.85 -19.74 4.12
C LEU A 73 -12.00 -20.64 3.21
N ARG A 74 -10.88 -20.11 2.68
CA ARG A 74 -9.94 -20.86 1.85
C ARG A 74 -9.17 -21.94 2.63
N LEU A 75 -8.77 -21.65 3.88
CA LEU A 75 -8.05 -22.60 4.74
C LEU A 75 -8.95 -23.67 5.35
N ARG A 76 -10.18 -23.31 5.76
CA ARG A 76 -11.11 -24.21 6.47
C ARG A 76 -11.69 -25.31 5.59
N ILE A 77 -12.00 -24.98 4.34
CA ILE A 77 -12.57 -25.92 3.38
C ILE A 77 -11.50 -26.10 2.32
N MET A 78 -10.68 -27.14 2.45
CA MET A 78 -9.52 -27.45 1.61
C MET A 78 -9.71 -27.05 0.14
N GLY A 79 -9.33 -25.81 -0.20
CA GLY A 79 -9.40 -25.29 -1.56
C GLY A 79 -10.80 -24.94 -2.08
N THR A 80 -11.67 -24.29 -1.28
CA THR A 80 -12.88 -23.66 -1.84
C THR A 80 -12.56 -22.91 -3.13
N PRO A 81 -13.27 -23.20 -4.23
CA PRO A 81 -12.98 -22.55 -5.48
C PRO A 81 -13.27 -21.06 -5.32
N VAL A 82 -12.36 -20.23 -5.86
CA VAL A 82 -12.42 -18.76 -5.78
C VAL A 82 -13.81 -18.20 -6.11
N LYS A 83 -14.50 -18.84 -7.05
CA LYS A 83 -15.85 -18.48 -7.50
C LYS A 83 -16.90 -18.60 -6.40
N GLU A 84 -16.87 -19.67 -5.60
CA GLU A 84 -17.80 -19.85 -4.48
C GLU A 84 -17.52 -18.82 -3.38
N THR A 85 -16.26 -18.62 -3.04
CA THR A 85 -15.85 -17.61 -2.05
C THR A 85 -16.25 -16.19 -2.48
N ALA A 86 -16.12 -15.88 -3.77
CA ALA A 86 -16.59 -14.62 -4.36
C ALA A 86 -18.11 -14.44 -4.20
N GLY A 87 -18.88 -15.51 -4.39
CA GLY A 87 -20.33 -15.53 -4.17
C GLY A 87 -20.70 -15.32 -2.70
N ILE A 88 -20.06 -16.04 -1.78
CA ILE A 88 -20.31 -15.94 -0.33
C ILE A 88 -20.00 -14.53 0.20
N LEU A 89 -18.91 -13.92 -0.26
CA LEU A 89 -18.45 -12.63 0.24
C LEU A 89 -18.95 -11.43 -0.58
N CYS A 90 -19.69 -11.66 -1.67
CA CYS A 90 -20.13 -10.63 -2.63
C CYS A 90 -18.95 -9.74 -3.08
N ARG A 91 -17.88 -10.37 -3.57
CA ARG A 91 -16.65 -9.71 -4.06
C ARG A 91 -16.25 -10.24 -5.42
N SER A 92 -15.46 -9.46 -6.15
CA SER A 92 -14.91 -9.92 -7.43
C SER A 92 -13.90 -11.06 -7.21
N GLU A 93 -13.87 -12.02 -8.13
CA GLU A 93 -12.87 -13.09 -8.10
C GLU A 93 -11.43 -12.56 -8.10
N LYS A 94 -11.19 -11.45 -8.81
CA LYS A 94 -9.88 -10.78 -8.85
C LYS A 94 -9.43 -10.33 -7.46
N THR A 95 -10.34 -9.77 -6.67
CA THR A 95 -10.08 -9.34 -5.29
C THR A 95 -9.77 -10.54 -4.40
N ILE A 96 -10.55 -11.61 -4.51
CA ILE A 96 -10.34 -12.85 -3.73
C ILE A 96 -8.96 -13.46 -4.06
N ARG A 97 -8.61 -13.59 -5.36
CA ARG A 97 -7.28 -14.07 -5.78
C ARG A 97 -6.16 -13.19 -5.24
N SER A 98 -6.36 -11.86 -5.21
CA SER A 98 -5.37 -10.94 -4.63
C SER A 98 -5.16 -11.22 -3.14
N TYR A 99 -6.24 -11.38 -2.36
CA TYR A 99 -6.13 -11.64 -0.92
C TYR A 99 -5.44 -12.97 -0.63
N ILE A 100 -5.77 -14.01 -1.39
CA ILE A 100 -5.13 -15.33 -1.27
C ILE A 100 -3.64 -15.23 -1.59
N ARG A 101 -3.27 -14.60 -2.71
CA ARG A 101 -1.86 -14.42 -3.09
C ARG A 101 -1.07 -13.63 -2.04
N THR A 102 -1.63 -12.52 -1.55
CA THR A 102 -0.98 -11.69 -0.51
C THR A 102 -0.75 -12.50 0.77
N TYR A 103 -1.69 -13.37 1.14
CA TYR A 103 -1.54 -14.26 2.29
C TYR A 103 -0.53 -15.39 2.04
N GLU A 104 -0.53 -16.00 0.86
CA GLU A 104 0.44 -17.05 0.50
C GLU A 104 1.89 -16.54 0.48
N THR A 105 2.12 -15.29 0.08
CA THR A 105 3.48 -14.71 -0.03
C THR A 105 4.07 -14.27 1.30
N GLU A 106 3.27 -13.67 2.18
CA GLU A 106 3.77 -12.92 3.36
C GLU A 106 2.89 -13.18 4.63
N ARG A 107 1.98 -14.16 4.58
CA ARG A 107 1.07 -14.57 5.67
C ARG A 107 0.27 -13.39 6.25
N LEU A 108 0.09 -13.34 7.58
CA LEU A 108 -0.66 -12.26 8.23
C LEU A 108 0.03 -10.90 8.14
N THR A 109 1.36 -10.86 7.99
CA THR A 109 2.10 -9.60 8.00
C THR A 109 1.75 -8.73 6.80
N ALA A 110 1.46 -9.31 5.63
CA ALA A 110 1.04 -8.55 4.43
C ALA A 110 -0.43 -8.25 4.33
N LEU A 111 -1.25 -8.85 5.20
CA LEU A 111 -2.67 -8.56 5.26
C LEU A 111 -2.96 -7.23 5.97
N HIS A 112 -1.99 -6.31 5.99
CA HIS A 112 -2.19 -4.94 6.42
C HIS A 112 -2.67 -4.08 5.25
N MET A 113 -3.59 -3.17 5.54
CA MET A 113 -4.05 -2.20 4.57
C MET A 113 -2.93 -1.21 4.27
N ARG A 114 -2.36 -1.27 3.06
CA ARG A 114 -1.52 -0.19 2.56
C ARG A 114 -2.42 1.02 2.30
N PHE A 115 -2.16 2.11 3.01
CA PHE A 115 -2.72 3.40 2.61
C PHE A 115 -2.11 3.76 1.26
N SER A 116 -2.95 4.15 0.29
CA SER A 116 -2.42 4.69 -0.95
C SER A 116 -1.52 5.88 -0.60
N PRO A 117 -0.29 5.93 -1.15
CA PRO A 117 0.58 7.07 -0.90
C PRO A 117 -0.20 8.32 -1.29
N GLN A 118 -0.27 9.28 -0.37
CA GLN A 118 -0.90 10.55 -0.65
C GLN A 118 -0.22 11.15 -1.88
N ARG A 119 -1.01 11.87 -2.70
CA ARG A 119 -0.51 12.52 -3.91
C ARG A 119 0.80 13.25 -3.60
N SER A 120 1.82 12.99 -4.42
CA SER A 120 3.13 13.65 -4.28
C SER A 120 2.93 15.17 -4.23
N THR A 121 3.59 15.79 -3.25
CA THR A 121 3.54 17.24 -3.10
C THR A 121 4.40 17.88 -4.18
N ARG A 122 3.98 19.03 -4.74
CA ARG A 122 4.77 19.69 -5.79
C ARG A 122 6.15 20.11 -5.28
N LEU A 123 6.21 20.63 -4.05
CA LEU A 123 7.46 20.88 -3.35
C LEU A 123 8.07 19.59 -2.79
N THR A 124 9.36 19.41 -3.01
CA THR A 124 10.16 18.34 -2.41
C THR A 124 10.34 18.56 -0.90
N PRO A 125 10.72 17.52 -0.12
CA PRO A 125 11.03 17.68 1.29
C PRO A 125 12.09 18.77 1.57
N GLU A 126 13.16 18.81 0.78
CA GLU A 126 14.23 19.80 0.91
C GLU A 126 13.77 21.22 0.63
N GLN A 127 12.96 21.42 -0.43
CA GLN A 127 12.40 22.73 -0.76
C GLN A 127 11.49 23.25 0.34
N ARG A 128 10.71 22.35 0.98
CA ARG A 128 9.86 22.73 2.13
C ARG A 128 10.70 23.18 3.33
N GLU A 129 11.79 22.49 3.63
CA GLU A 129 12.64 22.87 4.76
C GLU A 129 13.33 24.22 4.51
N LYS A 130 13.84 24.45 3.29
CA LYS A 130 14.40 25.75 2.89
C LYS A 130 13.36 26.87 2.97
N LEU A 131 12.15 26.62 2.47
CA LEU A 131 11.04 27.57 2.56
C LEU A 131 10.70 27.90 4.03
N LYS A 132 10.67 26.88 4.91
CA LYS A 132 10.45 27.08 6.34
C LYS A 132 11.53 27.95 6.98
N GLN A 133 12.80 27.71 6.65
CA GLN A 133 13.91 28.52 7.16
C GLN A 133 13.80 29.99 6.72
N VAL A 134 13.42 30.24 5.46
CA VAL A 134 13.23 31.61 4.95
C VAL A 134 12.07 32.31 5.67
N ILE A 135 10.94 31.63 5.85
CA ILE A 135 9.77 32.23 6.52
C ILE A 135 10.05 32.56 8.00
N VAL A 136 10.83 31.73 8.69
CA VAL A 136 11.13 31.90 10.12
C VAL A 136 12.25 32.92 10.35
N ASN A 137 13.28 32.93 9.51
CA ASN A 137 14.50 33.70 9.77
C ASN A 137 14.59 35.01 9.02
N GLN A 138 13.78 35.21 7.98
CA GLN A 138 13.89 36.38 7.09
C GLN A 138 12.57 37.12 6.97
N VAL A 139 12.67 38.41 6.65
CA VAL A 139 11.53 39.28 6.36
C VAL A 139 11.30 39.33 4.84
N PRO A 140 10.06 39.46 4.33
CA PRO A 140 9.82 39.55 2.88
C PRO A 140 10.65 40.62 2.16
N ALA A 141 11.01 41.71 2.85
CA ALA A 141 11.88 42.75 2.34
C ALA A 141 13.29 42.25 1.97
N GLU A 142 13.85 41.33 2.76
CA GLU A 142 15.20 40.79 2.55
C GLU A 142 15.27 39.87 1.34
N VAL A 143 14.15 39.25 0.96
CA VAL A 143 14.03 38.40 -0.23
C VAL A 143 13.46 39.15 -1.44
N GLY A 144 13.40 40.48 -1.39
CA GLY A 144 13.04 41.31 -2.53
C GLY A 144 11.55 41.56 -2.74
N PHE A 145 10.71 41.49 -1.70
CA PHE A 145 9.34 41.99 -1.73
C PHE A 145 9.25 43.41 -1.16
N THR A 146 8.30 44.20 -1.67
CA THR A 146 8.04 45.57 -1.16
C THR A 146 7.45 45.58 0.26
N ALA A 147 6.90 44.44 0.71
CA ALA A 147 6.31 44.32 2.04
C ALA A 147 7.38 44.33 3.14
N LYS A 148 7.33 45.35 4.00
CA LYS A 148 8.39 45.63 4.97
C LYS A 148 8.43 44.70 6.20
N PHE A 149 7.36 43.97 6.53
CA PHE A 149 7.27 43.37 7.87
C PHE A 149 6.74 41.92 7.91
N ASN A 150 5.60 41.59 7.29
CA ASN A 150 4.95 40.30 7.55
C ASN A 150 4.79 39.42 6.29
N TRP A 151 5.12 38.13 6.43
CA TRP A 151 4.80 37.12 5.43
C TRP A 151 3.28 36.93 5.34
N THR A 152 2.73 37.13 4.15
CA THR A 152 1.33 36.80 3.84
C THR A 152 1.29 35.55 2.96
N LEU A 153 0.15 34.85 2.92
CA LEU A 153 -0.03 33.69 2.04
C LEU A 153 0.19 34.02 0.56
N GLN A 154 -0.11 35.25 0.15
CA GLN A 154 0.15 35.75 -1.20
C GLN A 154 1.66 35.87 -1.45
N LEU A 155 2.41 36.52 -0.55
CA LEU A 155 3.86 36.66 -0.68
C LEU A 155 4.57 35.30 -0.68
N ILE A 156 4.10 34.35 0.12
CA ILE A 156 4.62 32.98 0.12
C ILE A 156 4.33 32.29 -1.22
N ALA A 157 3.13 32.46 -1.78
CA ALA A 157 2.80 31.91 -3.10
C ALA A 157 3.74 32.46 -4.18
N ASP A 158 3.93 33.77 -4.19
CA ASP A 158 4.79 34.46 -5.15
C ASP A 158 6.26 34.06 -4.97
N TYR A 159 6.72 33.88 -3.73
CA TYR A 159 8.07 33.41 -3.43
C TYR A 159 8.30 32.00 -3.95
N ILE A 160 7.34 31.09 -3.73
CA ILE A 160 7.41 29.71 -4.23
C ILE A 160 7.41 29.69 -5.76
N GLU A 161 6.61 30.53 -6.41
CA GLU A 161 6.59 30.64 -7.87
C GLU A 161 7.92 31.18 -8.41
N ARG A 162 8.48 32.23 -7.79
CA ARG A 162 9.77 32.81 -8.18
C ARG A 162 10.95 31.85 -7.98
N THR A 163 10.96 31.11 -6.88
CA THR A 163 12.13 30.29 -6.48
C THR A 163 12.08 28.87 -7.05
N TYR A 164 10.88 28.27 -7.12
CA TYR A 164 10.70 26.87 -7.47
C TYR A 164 9.83 26.66 -8.72
N GLY A 165 9.29 27.72 -9.32
CA GLY A 165 8.45 27.64 -10.53
C GLY A 165 7.08 26.98 -10.30
N HIS A 166 6.62 26.89 -9.05
CA HIS A 166 5.35 26.25 -8.73
C HIS A 166 4.29 27.28 -8.37
N ARG A 167 3.29 27.42 -9.24
CA ARG A 167 2.11 28.22 -8.94
C ARG A 167 1.19 27.50 -7.95
N TYR A 168 0.90 28.15 -6.83
CA TYR A 168 -0.02 27.65 -5.82
C TYR A 168 -1.23 28.58 -5.67
N SER A 169 -2.39 28.00 -5.36
CA SER A 169 -3.51 28.77 -4.82
C SER A 169 -3.28 29.08 -3.34
N LEU A 170 -3.91 30.12 -2.80
CA LEU A 170 -3.81 30.47 -1.37
C LEU A 170 -4.16 29.29 -0.45
N ARG A 171 -5.21 28.52 -0.81
CA ARG A 171 -5.58 27.29 -0.10
C ARG A 171 -4.50 26.21 -0.19
N GLY A 172 -3.81 26.14 -1.33
CA GLY A 172 -2.66 25.26 -1.53
C GLY A 172 -1.48 25.64 -0.63
N VAL A 173 -1.15 26.93 -0.55
CA VAL A 173 -0.10 27.45 0.35
C VAL A 173 -0.45 27.19 1.80
N SER A 174 -1.69 27.46 2.23
CA SER A 174 -2.15 27.14 3.60
C SER A 174 -1.96 25.65 3.94
N LYS A 175 -2.26 24.74 3.01
CA LYS A 175 -2.00 23.29 3.20
C LYS A 175 -0.50 22.96 3.26
N VAL A 176 0.34 23.65 2.49
CA VAL A 176 1.80 23.49 2.53
C VAL A 176 2.32 23.94 3.89
N MET A 177 1.88 25.09 4.40
CA MET A 177 2.23 25.61 5.72
C MET A 177 1.80 24.66 6.85
N LYS A 178 0.55 24.18 6.82
CA LYS A 178 0.06 23.19 7.80
C LYS A 178 0.90 21.92 7.83
N ARG A 179 1.41 21.46 6.68
CA ARG A 179 2.29 20.28 6.60
C ARG A 179 3.69 20.53 7.16
N MET A 180 4.12 21.79 7.25
CA MET A 180 5.38 22.21 7.86
C MET A 180 5.21 22.59 9.34
N ASN A 181 4.03 22.33 9.92
CA ASN A 181 3.61 22.73 11.27
C ASN A 181 3.65 24.24 11.51
N LEU A 182 3.45 25.03 10.45
CA LEU A 182 3.28 26.48 10.53
C LEU A 182 1.78 26.78 10.45
N SER A 183 1.20 27.19 11.57
CA SER A 183 -0.19 27.66 11.63
C SER A 183 -0.20 29.18 11.51
N PHE A 184 -0.98 29.70 10.57
CA PHE A 184 -1.48 31.07 10.66
C PHE A 184 -2.73 31.00 11.52
N ASP A 185 -2.71 31.65 12.68
CA ASP A 185 -3.95 31.93 13.37
C ASP A 185 -4.78 32.84 12.46
N GLU A 186 -6.00 32.40 12.12
CA GLU A 186 -6.93 33.07 11.21
C GLU A 186 -7.45 34.43 11.73
N THR A 187 -6.80 35.01 12.75
CA THR A 187 -7.15 36.30 13.32
C THR A 187 -6.37 37.40 12.61
N PHE A 188 -6.86 37.84 11.46
CA PHE A 188 -6.62 39.23 11.09
C PHE A 188 -7.48 40.13 11.99
N PRO A 189 -6.87 41.11 12.64
CA PRO A 189 -7.45 42.44 12.58
C PRO A 189 -6.39 43.45 12.16
N ALA A 190 -6.78 44.32 11.23
CA ALA A 190 -6.18 45.63 11.14
C ALA A 190 -6.26 46.34 12.51
N LEU A 191 -5.26 47.19 12.81
CA LEU A 191 -5.19 48.15 13.93
C LEU A 191 -4.77 47.51 15.29
N LYS A 192 -3.81 48.03 16.07
CA LYS A 192 -3.24 49.38 16.18
C LYS A 192 -1.72 49.34 16.36
N ARG A 193 -1.06 50.37 15.84
CA ARG A 193 0.27 50.81 16.26
C ARG A 193 0.22 51.07 17.78
N VAL A 194 1.05 50.40 18.58
CA VAL A 194 1.47 50.95 19.87
C VAL A 194 2.80 51.64 19.59
N GLU A 195 2.75 52.96 19.63
CA GLU A 195 3.91 53.83 19.53
C GLU A 195 4.70 53.73 20.82
N THR A 196 5.64 52.80 20.89
CA THR A 196 6.77 52.89 21.82
C THR A 196 7.93 52.10 21.24
N GLY A 197 9.05 52.79 21.05
CA GLY A 197 10.28 52.26 20.48
C GLY A 197 11.01 51.33 21.44
N GLU A 198 10.43 50.16 21.69
CA GLU A 198 11.09 49.06 22.38
C GLU A 198 11.00 47.80 21.52
N ILE A 199 12.17 47.31 21.11
CA ILE A 199 12.32 46.04 20.42
C ILE A 199 12.04 44.95 21.46
N ALA A 200 10.79 44.48 21.51
CA ALA A 200 10.47 43.24 22.19
C ALA A 200 10.49 42.09 21.17
N PRO A 201 11.35 41.07 21.34
CA PRO A 201 11.19 39.80 20.64
C PRO A 201 9.88 39.16 21.16
N LEU A 202 9.42 38.05 20.56
CA LEU A 202 8.27 37.19 20.99
C LEU A 202 6.98 37.41 20.15
N LEU A 203 6.28 36.43 19.57
CA LEU A 203 6.16 34.99 19.85
C LEU A 203 5.67 34.21 18.62
N LEU A 204 6.51 33.33 18.09
CA LEU A 204 6.05 32.11 17.43
C LEU A 204 5.92 31.04 18.53
N LYS A 205 4.73 30.89 19.15
CA LYS A 205 4.51 29.75 20.05
C LYS A 205 4.39 28.48 19.21
N MET A 206 5.50 27.73 19.10
CA MET A 206 5.47 26.34 18.69
C MET A 206 4.64 25.56 19.73
N LYS A 207 3.50 25.03 19.30
CA LYS A 207 2.68 24.13 20.13
C LYS A 207 3.35 22.75 20.09
N VAL A 208 3.79 22.29 21.26
CA VAL A 208 4.23 20.90 21.54
C VAL A 208 3.11 19.93 21.21
#